data_AF-A0A961S2Z7-F1
#
_entry.id   AF-A0A961S2Z7-F1
#
_cell.length_a   1.000
_cell.length_b   1.000
_cell.length_c   1.000
_cell.angle_alpha   90.00
_cell.angle_beta   90.00
_cell.angle_gamma   90.00
#
_symmetry.space_group_name_H-M   'P 1'
#
loop_
_entity.id
_entity.type
_entity.pdbx_description
1 polymer ?
#
loop_
_entity_poly.entity_id
_entity_poly.type
_entity_poly.pdbx_seq_one_letter_code
_entity_poly.pdbx_strand_id
1 'polypeptide(L)'
;EMTPEARQAMISGMVDSLAARLDKSPHDADGWVKLIRSRMVLNQPDMARDALRRAINEFSADPAASTQIAQAAKQLGVTLD
;
A
#
# COMPACT_ATOMS: atom_id res chain seq x y z
N GLU A 1 -7.80 -6.72 -28.69
CA GLU A 1 -6.63 -6.57 -27.80
C GLU A 1 -6.98 -5.64 -26.65
N MET A 2 -6.38 -5.81 -25.48
CA MET A 2 -6.58 -4.86 -24.37
C MET A 2 -5.67 -3.65 -24.56
N THR A 3 -6.22 -2.44 -24.40
CA THR A 3 -5.40 -1.23 -24.43
C THR A 3 -4.61 -1.08 -23.12
N PRO A 4 -3.49 -0.34 -23.12
CA PRO A 4 -2.75 -0.03 -21.89
C PRO A 4 -3.63 0.60 -20.80
N GLU A 5 -4.59 1.45 -21.19
CA GLU A 5 -5.51 2.13 -20.29
C GLU A 5 -6.49 1.14 -19.64
N ALA A 6 -7.04 0.21 -20.43
CA ALA A 6 -7.93 -0.84 -19.91
C ALA A 6 -7.20 -1.76 -18.91
N ARG A 7 -5.92 -2.06 -19.16
CA ARG A 7 -5.07 -2.80 -18.22
C ARG A 7 -4.84 -2.01 -16.93
N GLN A 8 -4.54 -0.71 -17.03
CA GLN A 8 -4.32 0.15 -15.87
C GLN A 8 -5.58 0.25 -14.99
N ALA A 9 -6.75 0.43 -15.60
CA ALA A 9 -8.02 0.51 -14.88
C ALA A 9 -8.33 -0.80 -14.14
N MET A 10 -8.08 -1.96 -14.76
CA MET A 10 -8.21 -3.26 -14.10
C MET A 10 -7.27 -3.41 -12.92
N ILE A 11 -6.01 -2.99 -13.05
CA ILE A 11 -5.05 -3.07 -11.93
C ILE A 11 -5.47 -2.13 -10.81
N SER A 12 -5.90 -0.90 -11.11
CA SER A 12 -6.40 0.03 -10.09
C SER A 12 -7.54 -0.60 -9.28
N GLY A 13 -8.53 -1.22 -9.95
CA GLY A 13 -9.64 -1.88 -9.24
C GLY A 13 -9.21 -3.02 -8.32
N MET A 14 -8.18 -3.78 -8.69
CA MET A 14 -7.59 -4.82 -7.82
C MET A 14 -6.89 -4.21 -6.60
N VAL A 15 -6.17 -3.10 -6.79
CA VAL A 15 -5.48 -2.37 -5.72
C VAL A 15 -6.47 -1.72 -4.75
N ASP A 16 -7.58 -1.17 -5.26
CA ASP A 16 -8.64 -0.62 -4.44
C ASP A 16 -9.37 -1.71 -3.64
N SER A 17 -9.59 -2.88 -4.24
CA SER A 17 -10.13 -4.05 -3.54
C SER A 17 -9.19 -4.54 -2.42
N LEU A 18 -7.87 -4.49 -2.64
CA LEU A 18 -6.86 -4.78 -1.63
C LEU A 18 -6.96 -3.77 -0.47
N ALA A 19 -7.07 -2.47 -0.78
CA ALA A 19 -7.24 -1.43 0.24
C ALA A 19 -8.51 -1.66 1.07
N ALA A 20 -9.65 -1.89 0.42
CA ALA A 20 -10.92 -2.16 1.10
C ALA A 20 -10.89 -3.42 1.98
N ARG A 21 -10.08 -4.43 1.61
CA ARG A 21 -9.87 -5.62 2.46
C ARG A 21 -9.06 -5.25 3.72
N LEU A 22 -7.99 -4.47 3.55
CA LEU A 22 -7.16 -4.03 4.67
C LEU A 22 -7.92 -3.11 5.62
N ASP A 23 -8.90 -2.35 5.13
CA ASP A 23 -9.80 -1.58 6.00
C ASP A 23 -10.63 -2.48 6.94
N LYS A 24 -10.94 -3.70 6.53
CA LYS A 24 -11.71 -4.67 7.31
C LYS A 24 -10.84 -5.60 8.15
N SER A 25 -9.63 -5.88 7.68
CA SER A 25 -8.66 -6.75 8.33
C SER A 25 -7.29 -6.07 8.31
N PRO A 26 -7.09 -5.05 9.16
CA PRO A 26 -5.93 -4.17 9.07
C PRO A 26 -4.66 -4.80 9.67
N HIS A 27 -4.79 -5.87 10.45
CA HIS A 27 -3.68 -6.67 10.99
C HIS A 27 -3.03 -7.59 9.92
N ASP A 28 -2.69 -7.06 8.75
CA ASP A 28 -2.00 -7.74 7.64
C ASP A 28 -0.84 -6.87 7.15
N ALA A 29 0.32 -6.98 7.81
CA ALA A 29 1.52 -6.17 7.49
C ALA A 29 2.00 -6.39 6.04
N ASP A 30 1.99 -7.64 5.57
CA ASP A 30 2.36 -7.98 4.20
C ASP A 30 1.36 -7.39 3.19
N GLY A 31 0.08 -7.37 3.53
CA GLY A 31 -0.96 -6.72 2.76
C GLY A 31 -0.73 -5.23 2.61
N TRP A 32 -0.35 -4.53 3.68
CA TRP A 32 0.02 -3.11 3.62
C TRP A 32 1.25 -2.86 2.75
N VAL A 33 2.30 -3.69 2.88
CA VAL A 33 3.49 -3.59 2.02
C VAL A 33 3.12 -3.80 0.54
N LYS A 34 2.27 -4.78 0.24
CA LYS A 34 1.76 -5.01 -1.12
C LYS A 34 0.97 -3.80 -1.62
N LEU A 35 0.10 -3.22 -0.80
CA LEU A 35 -0.70 -2.05 -1.18
C LEU A 35 0.20 -0.85 -1.53
N ILE A 36 1.20 -0.55 -0.70
CA ILE A 36 2.16 0.53 -0.93
C ILE A 36 2.90 0.31 -2.25
N ARG A 37 3.43 -0.90 -2.47
CA ARG A 37 4.14 -1.25 -3.71
C ARG A 37 3.23 -1.13 -4.94
N SER A 38 2.01 -1.65 -4.87
CA SER A 38 1.08 -1.59 -5.99
C SER A 38 0.72 -0.15 -6.36
N ARG A 39 0.48 0.72 -5.38
CA ARG A 39 0.23 2.16 -5.62
C ARG A 39 1.43 2.84 -6.29
N MET A 40 2.66 2.48 -5.91
CA MET A 40 3.87 2.99 -6.59
C MET A 40 3.98 2.52 -8.05
N VAL A 41 3.64 1.26 -8.34
CA VAL A 41 3.59 0.75 -9.73
C VAL A 41 2.55 1.49 -10.57
N LEU A 42 1.45 1.93 -9.96
CA LEU A 42 0.41 2.74 -10.61
C LEU A 42 0.74 4.23 -10.68
N ASN A 43 1.95 4.65 -10.28
CA ASN A 43 2.36 6.05 -10.18
C ASN A 43 1.43 6.89 -9.27
N GLN A 44 1.00 6.30 -8.15
CA GLN A 44 0.13 6.91 -7.14
C GLN A 44 0.89 7.14 -5.81
N PRO A 45 1.92 8.02 -5.78
CA PRO A 45 2.77 8.18 -4.61
C PRO A 45 2.03 8.70 -3.37
N ASP A 46 1.05 9.60 -3.54
CA ASP A 46 0.29 10.15 -2.43
C ASP A 46 -0.59 9.09 -1.77
N MET A 47 -1.22 8.24 -2.59
CA MET A 47 -1.95 7.09 -2.07
C MET A 47 -1.01 6.10 -1.38
N ALA A 48 0.22 5.90 -1.88
CA ALA A 48 1.18 5.02 -1.23
C ALA A 48 1.58 5.56 0.16
N ARG A 49 1.79 6.88 0.31
CA ARG A 49 2.03 7.54 1.60
C ARG A 49 0.85 7.41 2.55
N ASP A 50 -0.38 7.56 2.05
CA ASP A 50 -1.57 7.36 2.87
C ASP A 50 -1.69 5.93 3.38
N ALA A 51 -1.39 4.93 2.54
CA ALA A 51 -1.34 3.53 2.96
C ALA A 51 -0.28 3.31 4.04
N LEU A 52 0.92 3.89 3.88
CA LEU A 52 1.98 3.83 4.88
C LEU A 52 1.53 4.44 6.21
N ARG A 53 0.96 5.65 6.21
CA ARG A 53 0.49 6.32 7.44
C ARG A 53 -0.53 5.48 8.18
N ARG A 54 -1.50 4.91 7.45
CA ARG A 54 -2.55 4.05 8.01
C ARG A 54 -1.97 2.77 8.60
N ALA A 55 -1.05 2.13 7.88
CA ALA A 55 -0.38 0.93 8.34
C ALA A 55 0.42 1.17 9.63
N ILE A 56 1.21 2.25 9.70
CA ILE A 56 1.96 2.60 10.92
C ILE A 56 1.02 2.86 12.11
N ASN A 57 -0.12 3.51 11.87
CA ASN A 57 -1.12 3.74 12.90
C ASN A 57 -1.76 2.44 13.39
N GLU A 58 -2.07 1.50 12.50
CA GLU A 58 -2.62 0.19 12.90
C GLU A 58 -1.62 -0.62 13.74
N PHE A 59 -0.36 -0.63 13.31
CA PHE A 59 0.71 -1.41 13.97
C PHE A 59 1.44 -0.59 15.05
N SER A 60 0.80 0.42 15.66
CA SER A 60 1.45 1.23 16.70
C SER A 60 1.82 0.44 17.95
N ALA A 61 1.12 -0.68 18.21
CA ALA A 61 1.40 -1.62 19.29
C ALA A 61 2.37 -2.75 18.90
N ASP A 62 2.79 -2.81 17.62
CA ASP A 62 3.74 -3.80 17.10
C ASP A 62 4.91 -3.07 16.39
N PRO A 63 5.97 -2.73 17.15
CA PRO A 63 7.15 -2.06 16.60
C PRO A 63 7.87 -2.85 15.50
N ALA A 64 7.78 -4.18 15.52
CA ALA A 64 8.45 -5.02 14.52
C ALA A 64 7.73 -4.92 13.17
N ALA A 65 6.40 -5.07 13.18
CA ALA A 65 5.58 -4.93 11.98
C ALA A 65 5.63 -3.52 11.40
N SER A 66 5.49 -2.47 12.24
CA SER A 66 5.58 -1.09 11.77
C SER A 66 6.96 -0.75 11.20
N THR A 67 8.05 -1.26 11.79
CA THR A 67 9.41 -1.11 11.24
C THR A 67 9.55 -1.80 9.89
N GLN A 68 9.04 -3.03 9.74
CA GLN A 68 9.05 -3.76 8.47
C GLN A 68 8.34 -2.96 7.37
N ILE A 69 7.15 -2.44 7.66
CA ILE A 69 6.34 -1.67 6.71
C ILE A 69 7.07 -0.37 6.32
N ALA A 70 7.62 0.36 7.29
CA ALA A 70 8.37 1.59 7.03
C ALA A 70 9.63 1.35 6.19
N GLN A 71 10.38 0.29 6.47
CA GLN A 71 11.57 -0.11 5.69
C GLN A 71 11.20 -0.43 4.24
N ALA A 72 10.15 -1.22 4.03
CA ALA A 72 9.69 -1.57 2.69
C ALA A 72 9.22 -0.33 1.92
N ALA A 73 8.51 0.59 2.57
CA ALA A 73 8.08 1.84 1.95
C ALA A 73 9.27 2.75 1.59
N LYS A 74 10.27 2.85 2.47
CA LYS A 74 11.49 3.64 2.23
C LYS A 74 12.28 3.14 1.02
N GLN A 75 12.37 1.81 0.82
CA GLN A 75 13.00 1.22 -0.38
C GLN A 75 12.31 1.63 -1.69
N LEU A 76 11.03 2.00 -1.62
CA LEU A 76 10.23 2.47 -2.74
C LEU A 76 10.22 4.00 -2.87
N GLY A 77 10.94 4.73 -2.00
CA GLY A 77 10.91 6.19 -1.97
C GLY A 77 9.64 6.78 -1.32
N VAL A 78 8.89 5.97 -0.56
CA VAL A 78 7.70 6.39 0.16
C VAL A 78 8.05 6.59 1.63
N THR A 79 8.05 7.83 2.08
CA THR A 79 8.34 8.23 3.46
C THR A 79 7.19 9.07 4.03
N LEU A 80 7.08 9.09 5.36
CA LEU A 80 6.22 10.00 6.11
C LEU A 80 7.10 11.16 6.56
N ASP A 81 7.36 12.10 5.66
CA ASP A 81 8.12 13.32 5.97
C ASP A 81 7.25 14.33 6.75
#